data_AF-A0AAF5PH43-F1
#
_entry.id   AF-A0AAF5PH43-F1
#
_cell.length_a   1.000
_cell.length_b   1.000
_cell.length_c   1.000
_cell.angle_alpha   90.00
_cell.angle_beta   90.00
_cell.angle_gamma   90.00
#
_symmetry.space_group_name_H-M   'P 1'
#
loop_
_entity.id
_entity.type
_entity.pdbx_description
1 polymer ?
#
loop_
_entity_poly.entity_id
_entity_poly.type
_entity_poly.pdbx_seq_one_letter_code
_entity_poly.pdbx_strand_id
1 'polypeptide(L)'
;MAPFPAITLCSLNPYKASLATDVDVIRRMLTAFDGALNKASRIISSNINQRKQRYAGTVEKAQKASMFEPGYSKYICDDSIDTKRECEGEKHKYEKPKNNREKCICAFDRSTKDAWPCYRDFYWSKNICQKCDSGAFCERVLTMNMTGQQNSSIPCICAPSGVFCVAYNGDSDIINIWEYLTDGQSAEDSTFVEAMGFDGMTDEVAIVTKAKENIIFAMAALPMKDRQRISTTKRELVHKCSFNGVACDIDHDFLTHIDPNFGSCFTFNHNRSMNLTTLRAGPMYGLRILVYVNESEYMPTTEATGIRLAIHDKEDYPFPDTFGYSAPTGYISSFGLRLGCYRSCFQQLVLKDCHCGDPRFPVPPGHKHCKATDPAARLCLYKRTNELGELNGSFHCRCQQPCKQSIYSVTYSPAKWPLRSLNVQLGICNGTSAECNRHYKENSAMIEVFHKQLNYEMLTESEAYGVGF
;
A
#
# COMPACT_ATOMS: atom_id res chain seq x y z
N MET A 1 -39.04 -6.25 -8.80
CA MET A 1 -37.95 -5.72 -7.94
C MET A 1 -37.00 -6.87 -7.67
N ALA A 2 -35.69 -6.68 -7.83
CA ALA A 2 -34.71 -7.76 -7.67
C ALA A 2 -34.06 -7.68 -6.28
N PRO A 3 -33.86 -8.81 -5.57
CA PRO A 3 -33.15 -8.80 -4.29
C PRO A 3 -31.72 -8.28 -4.47
N PHE A 4 -31.29 -7.45 -3.53
CA PHE A 4 -29.93 -6.93 -3.50
C PHE A 4 -29.05 -7.84 -2.62
N PRO A 5 -27.82 -8.18 -3.03
CA PRO A 5 -26.90 -8.99 -2.22
C PRO A 5 -26.39 -8.24 -0.99
N ALA A 6 -25.73 -8.97 -0.09
CA ALA A 6 -24.88 -8.38 0.93
C ALA A 6 -23.55 -7.92 0.30
N ILE A 7 -23.08 -6.75 0.71
CA ILE A 7 -21.84 -6.14 0.18
C ILE A 7 -20.89 -5.87 1.33
N THR A 8 -19.75 -6.54 1.33
CA THR A 8 -18.70 -6.36 2.34
C THR A 8 -17.56 -5.52 1.78
N LEU A 9 -17.19 -4.46 2.51
CA LEU A 9 -16.10 -3.56 2.19
C LEU A 9 -14.98 -3.72 3.22
N CYS A 10 -13.75 -3.89 2.75
CA CYS A 10 -12.56 -3.96 3.59
C CYS A 10 -11.48 -3.02 3.04
N SER A 11 -10.74 -2.35 3.93
CA SER A 11 -9.56 -1.57 3.52
C SER A 11 -8.45 -2.51 3.04
N LEU A 12 -7.70 -2.14 2.00
CA LEU A 12 -6.47 -2.87 1.64
C LEU A 12 -5.36 -2.68 2.68
N ASN A 13 -5.43 -1.62 3.48
CA ASN A 13 -4.61 -1.43 4.66
C ASN A 13 -5.37 -1.89 5.92
N PRO A 14 -5.00 -3.02 6.53
CA PRO A 14 -5.78 -3.60 7.63
C PRO A 14 -5.70 -2.77 8.92
N TYR A 15 -4.54 -2.16 9.16
CA TYR A 15 -4.21 -1.49 10.41
C TYR A 15 -3.50 -0.16 10.14
N LYS A 16 -3.81 0.86 10.95
CA LYS A 16 -3.20 2.19 10.85
C LYS A 16 -1.75 2.13 11.28
N ALA A 17 -0.83 2.58 10.43
CA ALA A 17 0.60 2.48 10.67
C ALA A 17 1.02 3.14 11.99
N SER A 18 0.51 4.34 12.28
CA SER A 18 0.81 5.08 13.51
C SER A 18 0.48 4.29 14.79
N LEU A 19 -0.63 3.56 14.80
CA LEU A 19 -1.08 2.78 15.96
C LEU A 19 -0.48 1.37 15.99
N ALA A 20 -0.22 0.78 14.83
CA ALA A 20 0.38 -0.54 14.73
C ALA A 20 1.86 -0.52 15.15
N THR A 21 2.57 0.59 14.90
CA THR A 21 3.96 0.77 15.34
C THR A 21 4.11 0.93 16.85
N ASP A 22 3.05 1.24 17.59
CA ASP A 22 3.08 1.27 19.05
C ASP A 22 3.13 -0.13 19.67
N VAL A 23 2.76 -1.17 18.89
CA VAL A 23 2.84 -2.55 19.35
C VAL A 23 4.27 -3.06 19.15
N ASP A 24 4.95 -3.36 20.25
CA ASP A 24 6.37 -3.75 20.27
C ASP A 24 6.74 -4.81 19.24
N VAL A 25 5.95 -5.89 19.15
CA VAL A 25 6.21 -6.99 18.21
C VAL A 25 6.19 -6.48 16.77
N ILE A 26 5.18 -5.69 16.39
CA ILE A 26 5.03 -5.19 15.03
C ILE A 26 6.12 -4.17 14.68
N ARG A 27 6.47 -3.29 15.61
CA ARG A 27 7.60 -2.36 15.44
C ARG A 27 8.90 -3.10 15.11
N ARG A 28 9.23 -4.12 15.89
CA ARG A 28 10.43 -4.95 15.68
C ARG A 28 10.38 -5.68 14.34
N MET A 29 9.21 -6.17 13.94
CA MET A 29 9.01 -6.80 12.62
C MET A 29 9.25 -5.83 11.46
N LEU A 30 8.79 -4.58 11.57
CA LEU A 30 9.02 -3.55 10.56
C LEU A 30 10.50 -3.16 10.45
N THR A 31 11.20 -3.05 11.59
CA THR A 31 12.65 -2.83 11.61
C THR A 31 13.41 -3.97 10.91
N ALA A 32 13.05 -5.22 11.19
CA ALA A 32 13.64 -6.39 10.53
C ALA A 32 13.37 -6.40 9.02
N PHE A 33 12.15 -6.02 8.61
CA PHE A 33 11.75 -5.90 7.20
C PHE A 33 12.56 -4.82 6.47
N ASP A 34 12.68 -3.62 7.03
CA ASP A 34 13.49 -2.54 6.44
C ASP A 34 14.96 -2.93 6.31
N GLY A 35 15.52 -3.60 7.32
CA GLY A 35 16.87 -4.16 7.28
C GLY A 35 17.06 -5.17 6.14
N ALA A 36 16.08 -6.06 5.93
CA ALA A 36 16.11 -7.05 4.86
C ALA A 36 16.05 -6.40 3.46
N LEU A 37 15.15 -5.43 3.26
CA LEU A 37 15.06 -4.66 2.00
C LEU A 37 16.35 -3.90 1.69
N ASN A 38 16.90 -3.21 2.69
CA ASN A 38 18.15 -2.48 2.54
C ASN A 38 19.33 -3.40 2.18
N LYS A 39 19.39 -4.60 2.77
CA LYS A 39 20.39 -5.63 2.43
C LYS A 39 20.23 -6.12 0.99
N ALA A 40 19.01 -6.43 0.56
CA ALA A 40 18.71 -6.86 -0.81
C ALA A 40 19.10 -5.78 -1.84
N SER A 41 18.69 -4.53 -1.60
CA SER A 41 18.99 -3.39 -2.46
C SER A 41 20.50 -3.13 -2.61
N ARG A 42 21.27 -3.32 -1.53
CA ARG A 42 22.75 -3.20 -1.55
C ARG A 42 23.41 -4.28 -2.42
N ILE A 43 22.93 -5.53 -2.37
CA ILE A 43 23.44 -6.64 -3.19
C ILE A 43 23.20 -6.35 -4.69
N ILE A 44 22.02 -5.83 -5.02
CA ILE A 44 21.69 -5.43 -6.40
C ILE A 44 22.62 -4.29 -6.85
N SER A 45 22.81 -3.28 -6.01
CA SER A 45 23.68 -2.14 -6.30
C SER A 45 25.15 -2.55 -6.50
N SER A 46 25.67 -3.48 -5.70
CA SER A 46 27.02 -4.03 -5.90
C SER A 46 27.16 -4.78 -7.22
N ASN A 47 26.13 -5.54 -7.62
CA ASN A 47 26.13 -6.29 -8.88
C ASN A 47 26.03 -5.36 -10.11
N ILE A 48 25.30 -4.24 -10.01
CA ILE A 48 25.22 -3.23 -11.07
C ILE A 48 26.55 -2.47 -11.23
N ASN A 49 27.22 -2.15 -10.11
CA ASN A 49 28.53 -1.50 -10.14
C ASN A 49 29.62 -2.41 -10.74
N GLN A 50 29.56 -3.72 -10.49
CA GLN A 50 30.42 -4.71 -11.16
C GLN A 50 30.14 -4.84 -12.67
N ARG A 51 28.89 -4.67 -13.11
CA ARG A 51 28.55 -4.65 -14.55
C ARG A 51 29.00 -3.35 -15.25
N LYS A 52 28.95 -2.20 -14.57
CA LYS A 52 29.42 -0.91 -15.12
C LYS A 52 30.95 -0.81 -15.26
N GLN A 53 31.71 -1.60 -14.51
CA GLN A 53 33.18 -1.70 -14.71
C GLN A 53 33.59 -2.41 -16.01
N ARG A 54 32.67 -3.03 -16.76
CA ARG A 54 32.98 -3.65 -18.06
C ARG A 54 32.66 -2.78 -19.28
N TYR A 55 32.06 -1.60 -19.09
CA TYR A 55 31.76 -0.65 -20.15
C TYR A 55 31.90 0.78 -19.59
N ALA A 56 33.14 1.28 -19.52
CA ALA A 56 33.42 2.68 -19.24
C ALA A 56 34.07 3.32 -20.47
N GLY A 57 33.23 3.56 -21.49
CA GLY A 57 33.42 4.67 -22.41
C GLY A 57 32.86 5.93 -21.75
N THR A 58 33.63 7.01 -21.86
CA THR A 58 33.45 8.35 -21.31
C THR A 58 32.05 8.91 -21.56
N VAL A 59 31.25 9.12 -20.51
CA VAL A 59 30.14 10.08 -20.51
C VAL A 59 30.00 10.68 -19.10
N GLU A 60 30.14 12.01 -19.03
CA GLU A 60 29.94 12.86 -17.86
C GLU A 60 28.53 12.66 -17.27
N LYS A 61 28.46 12.39 -15.96
CA LYS A 61 27.18 12.38 -15.23
C LYS A 61 26.84 13.79 -14.79
N ALA A 62 25.72 14.31 -15.28
CA ALA A 62 25.05 15.47 -14.72
C ALA A 62 24.71 15.24 -13.24
N GLN A 63 25.23 16.09 -12.36
CA GLN A 63 24.97 16.06 -10.91
C GLN A 63 23.54 16.51 -10.60
N LYS A 64 22.83 15.69 -9.83
CA LYS A 64 21.59 16.07 -9.14
C LYS A 64 21.99 17.03 -8.01
N ALA A 65 21.28 18.14 -7.82
CA ALA A 65 21.64 19.16 -6.84
C ALA A 65 21.67 18.60 -5.41
N SER A 66 22.82 18.71 -4.74
CA SER A 66 23.07 18.36 -3.33
C SER A 66 22.34 19.30 -2.39
N MET A 67 21.74 18.78 -1.30
CA MET A 67 21.06 19.58 -0.27
C MET A 67 21.74 19.37 1.08
N PHE A 68 22.39 20.41 1.62
CA PHE A 68 23.18 20.34 2.84
C PHE A 68 22.38 20.71 4.10
N GLU A 69 22.60 19.97 5.19
CA GLU A 69 22.12 20.31 6.54
C GLU A 69 23.25 20.14 7.57
N PRO A 70 23.25 20.85 8.71
CA PRO A 70 24.24 20.60 9.76
C PRO A 70 23.95 19.26 10.44
N GLY A 71 25.01 18.46 10.67
CA GLY A 71 24.91 17.20 11.39
C GLY A 71 26.11 16.91 12.28
N TYR A 72 25.89 16.24 13.40
CA TYR A 72 26.95 15.79 14.29
C TYR A 72 27.63 14.54 13.75
N SER A 73 28.97 14.54 13.72
CA SER A 73 29.80 13.38 13.46
C SER A 73 30.84 13.16 14.58
N LYS A 74 31.48 11.99 14.58
CA LYS A 74 32.58 11.67 15.47
C LYS A 74 33.85 12.43 15.09
N TYR A 75 34.38 13.16 16.06
CA TYR A 75 35.60 13.94 15.94
C TYR A 75 36.82 13.08 16.26
N ILE A 76 37.71 12.94 15.27
CA ILE A 76 39.08 12.43 15.46
C ILE A 76 40.02 13.45 14.80
N CYS A 77 40.89 14.05 15.61
CA CYS A 77 42.01 14.88 15.16
C CYS A 77 43.27 14.44 15.91
N ASP A 78 44.42 14.60 15.25
CA ASP A 78 45.72 14.49 15.89
C ASP A 78 45.99 15.79 16.65
N ASP A 79 46.06 15.71 17.98
CA ASP A 79 46.24 16.86 18.90
C ASP A 79 47.66 17.48 18.84
N SER A 80 48.41 17.22 17.78
CA SER A 80 49.85 17.48 17.75
C SER A 80 50.29 18.87 17.28
N ILE A 81 49.45 19.75 16.68
CA ILE A 81 49.78 21.17 16.43
C ILE A 81 48.51 22.05 16.29
N ASP A 82 48.50 23.17 17.01
CA ASP A 82 47.53 24.28 17.06
C ASP A 82 47.29 24.96 15.70
N THR A 83 46.55 24.30 14.82
CA THR A 83 46.04 24.86 13.56
C THR A 83 44.57 24.48 13.43
N LYS A 84 43.73 25.40 12.93
CA LYS A 84 42.29 25.22 12.61
C LYS A 84 42.08 24.10 11.58
N ARG A 85 42.34 22.84 11.95
CA ARG A 85 42.23 21.71 11.04
C ARG A 85 40.81 21.18 11.06
N GLU A 86 40.35 20.92 9.84
CA GLU A 86 39.19 20.08 9.57
C GLU A 86 39.40 18.70 10.20
N CYS A 87 38.35 18.19 10.83
CA CYS A 87 38.39 16.88 11.46
C CYS A 87 38.03 15.76 10.50
N GLU A 88 38.43 14.53 10.82
CA GLU A 88 38.11 13.35 10.01
C GLU A 88 36.64 12.89 10.19
N GLY A 89 35.72 13.82 10.39
CA GLY A 89 34.29 13.55 10.62
C GLY A 89 33.62 12.80 9.47
N GLU A 90 34.07 12.99 8.24
CA GLU A 90 33.60 12.23 7.07
C GLU A 90 33.95 10.74 7.16
N LYS A 91 35.14 10.40 7.66
CA LYS A 91 35.61 9.01 7.77
C LYS A 91 34.87 8.25 8.87
N HIS A 92 34.48 8.94 9.94
CA HIS A 92 33.92 8.34 11.15
C HIS A 92 32.42 8.61 11.34
N LYS A 93 31.71 9.04 10.29
CA LYS A 93 30.28 9.38 10.33
C LYS A 93 29.32 8.25 10.73
N TYR A 94 29.76 6.99 10.65
CA TYR A 94 28.98 5.82 11.07
C TYR A 94 29.17 5.44 12.54
N GLU A 95 30.14 6.05 13.24
CA GLU A 95 30.50 5.68 14.59
C GLU A 95 29.86 6.64 15.61
N LYS A 96 29.26 6.09 16.66
CA LYS A 96 28.75 6.90 17.77
C LYS A 96 29.91 7.45 18.62
N PRO A 97 29.98 8.77 18.86
CA PRO A 97 30.95 9.38 19.78
C PRO A 97 30.76 8.86 21.21
N LYS A 98 31.84 8.59 21.95
CA LYS A 98 31.76 8.11 23.34
C LYS A 98 31.39 9.24 24.31
N ASN A 99 31.84 10.45 24.02
CA ASN A 99 31.67 11.64 24.87
C ASN A 99 31.32 12.86 24.01
N ASN A 100 30.74 13.90 24.63
CA ASN A 100 30.46 15.17 23.93
C ASN A 100 31.72 15.87 23.37
N ARG A 101 32.91 15.56 23.90
CA ARG A 101 34.20 16.09 23.39
C ARG A 101 34.64 15.45 22.07
N GLU A 102 34.07 14.29 21.72
CA GLU A 102 34.30 13.58 20.46
C GLU A 102 33.25 13.96 19.40
N LYS A 103 32.56 15.11 19.55
CA LYS A 103 31.56 15.58 18.57
C LYS A 103 32.11 16.72 17.73
N CYS A 104 31.80 16.68 16.44
CA CYS A 104 32.02 17.76 15.49
C CYS A 104 30.75 18.02 14.69
N ILE A 105 30.61 19.22 14.16
CA ILE A 105 29.53 19.58 13.24
C ILE A 105 30.10 19.51 11.81
N CYS A 106 29.37 18.82 10.95
CA CYS A 106 29.64 18.68 9.52
C CYS A 106 28.49 19.28 8.71
N ALA A 107 28.77 19.74 7.50
CA ALA A 107 27.72 19.90 6.49
C ALA A 107 27.44 18.54 5.85
N PHE A 108 26.23 18.03 6.03
CA PHE A 108 25.82 16.70 5.60
C PHE A 108 24.86 16.78 4.42
N ASP A 109 25.15 16.04 3.36
CA ASP A 109 24.25 15.85 2.21
C ASP A 109 23.56 14.49 2.31
N ARG A 110 22.23 14.48 2.48
CA ARG A 110 21.45 13.23 2.55
C ARG A 110 21.55 12.38 1.28
N SER A 111 21.76 13.03 0.13
CA SER A 111 21.70 12.39 -1.19
C SER A 111 22.99 11.64 -1.53
N THR A 112 24.15 12.26 -1.30
CA THR A 112 25.46 11.64 -1.50
C THR A 112 25.97 10.93 -0.24
N LYS A 113 25.39 11.25 0.93
CA LYS A 113 25.81 10.84 2.27
C LYS A 113 27.16 11.44 2.68
N ASP A 114 27.64 12.46 1.99
CA ASP A 114 28.89 13.13 2.32
C ASP A 114 28.69 14.07 3.52
N ALA A 115 29.60 14.02 4.48
CA ALA A 115 29.65 14.89 5.65
C ALA A 115 30.94 15.73 5.55
N TRP A 116 30.88 16.86 4.86
CA TRP A 116 32.03 17.75 4.64
C TRP A 116 31.56 19.20 4.40
N PRO A 117 32.22 20.22 4.98
CA PRO A 117 33.38 20.14 5.85
C PRO A 117 33.01 19.92 7.32
N CYS A 118 33.93 19.36 8.11
CA CYS A 118 33.69 19.03 9.52
C CYS A 118 34.63 19.78 10.48
N TYR A 119 34.07 20.49 11.47
CA TYR A 119 34.83 21.20 12.50
C TYR A 119 34.20 21.04 13.88
N ARG A 120 34.96 21.28 14.96
CA ARG A 120 34.41 21.33 16.32
C ARG A 120 33.29 22.37 16.41
N ASP A 121 32.30 22.06 17.24
CA ASP A 121 31.10 22.87 17.47
C ASP A 121 31.40 24.35 17.74
N PHE A 122 32.39 24.64 18.58
CA PHE A 122 32.77 26.00 18.96
C PHE A 122 33.38 26.83 17.81
N TYR A 123 33.84 26.18 16.73
CA TYR A 123 34.34 26.87 15.55
C TYR A 123 33.23 27.26 14.56
N TRP A 124 32.03 26.69 14.71
CA TRP A 124 30.88 27.07 13.89
C TRP A 124 30.20 28.30 14.48
N SER A 125 29.97 29.31 13.64
CA SER A 125 29.34 30.57 14.03
C SER A 125 27.95 30.69 13.41
N LYS A 126 26.95 30.99 14.24
CA LYS A 126 25.61 31.34 13.76
C LYS A 126 25.65 32.76 13.19
N ASN A 127 25.24 32.92 11.93
CA ASN A 127 25.24 34.18 11.21
C ASN A 127 23.92 34.37 10.45
N ILE A 128 23.73 35.55 9.86
CA ILE A 128 22.64 35.84 8.92
C ILE A 128 23.24 35.88 7.51
N CYS A 129 22.75 35.02 6.63
CA CYS A 129 23.15 34.92 5.24
C CYS A 129 22.18 35.69 4.34
N GLN A 130 22.69 36.33 3.28
CA GLN A 130 21.88 37.15 2.38
C GLN A 130 21.23 36.31 1.26
N LYS A 131 21.92 35.25 0.82
CA LYS A 131 21.42 34.34 -0.22
C LYS A 131 21.88 32.90 0.06
N CYS A 132 20.97 31.96 -0.10
CA CYS A 132 21.26 30.52 -0.11
C CYS A 132 20.78 29.93 -1.44
N ASP A 133 21.53 29.00 -2.00
CA ASP A 133 21.11 28.27 -3.20
C ASP A 133 20.07 27.17 -2.84
N SER A 134 19.46 26.58 -3.87
CA SER A 134 18.56 25.43 -3.79
C SER A 134 19.14 24.23 -3.01
N GLY A 135 20.46 24.12 -2.93
CA GLY A 135 21.19 23.14 -2.13
C GLY A 135 21.42 23.51 -0.66
N ALA A 136 20.79 24.57 -0.14
CA ALA A 136 20.97 25.09 1.22
C ALA A 136 22.39 25.57 1.56
N PHE A 137 23.26 25.70 0.56
CA PHE A 137 24.56 26.37 0.66
C PHE A 137 24.37 27.89 0.63
N CYS A 138 24.97 28.61 1.58
CA CYS A 138 24.77 30.04 1.75
C CYS A 138 26.07 30.85 1.59
N GLU A 139 25.97 32.04 1.00
CA GLU A 139 27.08 32.97 0.84
C GLU A 139 26.98 34.16 1.82
N ARG A 140 28.13 34.59 2.34
CA ARG A 140 28.26 35.72 3.27
C ARG A 140 28.76 36.96 2.51
N VAL A 141 27.99 38.04 2.47
CA VAL A 141 28.44 39.29 1.82
C VAL A 141 29.27 40.12 2.80
N LEU A 142 30.46 40.54 2.37
CA LEU A 142 31.45 41.31 3.15
C LEU A 142 31.33 42.83 2.99
N THR A 143 30.35 43.35 2.25
CA THR A 143 30.23 44.79 1.95
C THR A 143 28.78 45.28 2.00
N MET A 144 28.50 46.24 2.89
CA MET A 144 27.25 47.01 2.86
C MET A 144 27.25 47.87 1.59
N ASN A 145 26.43 47.51 0.60
CA ASN A 145 25.98 48.48 -0.40
C ASN A 145 24.50 48.77 -0.14
N MET A 146 24.22 50.04 0.15
CA MET A 146 22.89 50.57 0.36
C MET A 146 22.13 50.59 -0.97
N THR A 147 21.39 49.52 -1.27
CA THR A 147 20.24 49.59 -2.16
C THR A 147 19.08 48.82 -1.53
N GLY A 148 17.97 49.54 -1.28
CA GLY A 148 16.79 49.03 -0.61
C GLY A 148 16.02 47.99 -1.43
N GLN A 149 16.48 46.75 -1.39
CA GLN A 149 15.66 45.57 -1.66
C GLN A 149 15.53 44.78 -0.37
N GLN A 150 14.31 44.31 -0.07
CA GLN A 150 14.02 43.53 1.13
C GLN A 150 14.92 42.29 1.18
N ASN A 151 15.99 42.37 1.98
CA ASN A 151 16.90 41.27 2.22
C ASN A 151 16.17 40.20 3.02
N SER A 152 15.86 39.07 2.38
CA SER A 152 15.53 37.83 3.07
C SER A 152 16.70 37.48 3.99
N SER A 153 16.55 37.76 5.28
CA SER A 153 17.54 37.45 6.30
C SER A 153 17.43 35.97 6.62
N ILE A 154 18.31 35.14 6.06
CA ILE A 154 18.26 33.68 6.26
C ILE A 154 19.23 33.34 7.39
N PRO A 155 18.78 32.76 8.51
CA PRO A 155 19.70 32.32 9.55
C PRO A 155 20.51 31.12 9.03
N CYS A 156 21.82 31.14 9.27
CA CYS A 156 22.75 30.13 8.78
C CYS A 156 23.85 29.83 9.81
N ILE A 157 24.49 28.68 9.66
CA ILE A 157 25.64 28.27 10.47
C ILE A 157 26.88 28.15 9.56
N CYS A 158 27.97 28.79 9.94
CA CYS A 158 29.17 28.95 9.10
C CYS A 158 30.41 28.35 9.73
N ALA A 159 31.22 27.66 8.92
CA ALA A 159 32.53 27.15 9.27
C ALA A 159 33.51 28.29 9.62
N PRO A 160 34.60 28.03 10.39
CA PRO A 160 35.47 29.08 10.98
C PRO A 160 36.14 30.06 10.00
N SER A 161 36.25 29.72 8.71
CA SER A 161 36.79 30.62 7.67
C SER A 161 35.71 31.46 6.99
N GLY A 162 34.42 31.21 7.27
CA GLY A 162 33.27 31.89 6.64
C GLY A 162 33.06 31.54 5.17
N VAL A 163 33.83 30.57 4.62
CA VAL A 163 33.80 30.14 3.21
C VAL A 163 32.66 29.15 2.94
N PHE A 164 32.16 28.48 3.97
CA PHE A 164 31.10 27.48 3.86
C PHE A 164 30.05 27.73 4.93
N CYS A 165 28.82 28.02 4.51
CA CYS A 165 27.67 28.23 5.39
C CYS A 165 26.49 27.38 4.93
N VAL A 166 25.72 26.87 5.89
CA VAL A 166 24.51 26.07 5.66
C VAL A 166 23.32 26.78 6.28
N ALA A 167 22.18 26.80 5.58
CA ALA A 167 20.95 27.36 6.10
C ALA A 167 20.50 26.61 7.38
N TYR A 168 20.30 27.33 8.49
CA TYR A 168 19.91 26.74 9.76
C TYR A 168 19.29 27.81 10.68
N ASN A 169 17.99 27.70 10.92
CA ASN A 169 17.20 28.61 11.76
C ASN A 169 17.33 28.36 13.26
N GLY A 170 17.82 27.17 13.67
CA GLY A 170 17.92 26.79 15.07
C GLY A 170 16.63 26.34 15.73
N ASP A 171 15.53 26.20 14.96
CA ASP A 171 14.24 25.70 15.46
C ASP A 171 14.22 24.16 15.55
N SER A 172 15.03 23.48 14.72
CA SER A 172 15.19 22.03 14.69
C SER A 172 16.54 21.63 15.25
N ASP A 173 16.60 20.57 16.04
CA ASP A 173 17.87 20.02 16.54
C ASP A 173 18.78 19.57 15.38
N ILE A 174 20.10 19.76 15.55
CA ILE A 174 21.11 19.25 14.62
C ILE A 174 21.07 17.72 14.65
N ILE A 175 20.94 17.10 13.47
CA ILE A 175 20.85 15.65 13.35
C ILE A 175 22.13 14.97 13.84
N ASN A 176 22.01 13.79 14.41
CA ASN A 176 23.16 12.91 14.67
C ASN A 176 23.40 12.08 13.41
N ILE A 177 24.51 12.31 12.70
CA ILE A 177 24.80 11.63 11.43
C ILE A 177 24.95 10.13 11.64
N TRP A 178 25.57 9.69 12.75
CA TRP A 178 25.63 8.26 13.07
C TRP A 178 24.22 7.72 13.25
N GLU A 179 23.34 8.34 14.05
CA GLU A 179 21.95 7.88 14.21
C GLU A 179 21.21 7.86 12.88
N TYR A 180 21.33 8.89 12.03
CA TYR A 180 20.73 8.86 10.70
C TYR A 180 21.27 7.74 9.80
N LEU A 181 22.57 7.45 9.87
CA LEU A 181 23.22 6.40 9.07
C LEU A 181 23.10 5.01 9.71
N THR A 182 22.87 4.91 11.02
CA THR A 182 22.79 3.69 11.83
C THR A 182 21.36 3.31 12.23
N ASP A 183 20.37 4.20 12.14
CA ASP A 183 18.93 3.86 12.27
C ASP A 183 18.42 3.08 11.06
N GLY A 184 19.25 2.90 10.02
CA GLY A 184 19.07 1.81 9.04
C GLY A 184 19.62 0.45 9.52
N GLN A 185 20.11 0.36 10.76
CA GLN A 185 20.74 -0.81 11.40
C GLN A 185 20.63 -0.76 12.94
N SER A 186 19.43 -0.70 13.52
CA SER A 186 19.21 -1.58 14.68
C SER A 186 18.98 -2.96 14.10
N ALA A 187 20.06 -3.71 13.88
CA ALA A 187 19.96 -5.13 13.59
C ALA A 187 19.27 -5.77 14.80
N GLU A 188 17.97 -5.99 14.65
CA GLU A 188 17.20 -6.86 15.53
C GLU A 188 17.99 -8.16 15.72
N ASP A 189 17.85 -8.77 16.90
CA ASP A 189 18.53 -10.00 17.27
C ASP A 189 18.55 -10.99 16.08
N SER A 190 19.72 -11.54 15.73
CA SER A 190 19.86 -12.49 14.61
C SER A 190 18.84 -13.62 14.71
N THR A 191 18.56 -14.07 15.94
CA THR A 191 17.57 -15.11 16.21
C THR A 191 16.14 -14.67 15.86
N PHE A 192 15.82 -13.39 16.03
CA PHE A 192 14.52 -12.81 15.69
C PHE A 192 14.39 -12.64 14.17
N VAL A 193 15.43 -12.18 13.47
CA VAL A 193 15.43 -12.04 12.00
C VAL A 193 15.33 -13.41 11.32
N GLU A 194 16.02 -14.42 11.87
CA GLU A 194 15.91 -15.82 11.44
C GLU A 194 14.49 -16.38 11.65
N ALA A 195 13.88 -16.13 12.82
CA ALA A 195 12.51 -16.56 13.11
C ALA A 195 11.46 -15.92 12.18
N MET A 196 11.74 -14.69 11.72
CA MET A 196 10.93 -13.99 10.72
C MET A 196 11.10 -14.54 9.30
N GLY A 197 12.14 -15.35 9.07
CA GLY A 197 12.37 -16.05 7.81
C GLY A 197 12.89 -15.15 6.69
N PHE A 198 13.57 -14.04 7.02
CA PHE A 198 14.22 -13.18 6.02
C PHE A 198 15.63 -13.65 5.63
N ASP A 199 16.16 -14.68 6.28
CA ASP A 199 17.51 -15.16 6.01
C ASP A 199 17.66 -15.70 4.58
N GLY A 200 18.77 -15.35 3.94
CA GLY A 200 19.05 -15.69 2.54
C GLY A 200 18.15 -15.02 1.47
N MET A 201 17.14 -14.21 1.86
CA MET A 201 16.27 -13.53 0.90
C MET A 201 16.99 -12.35 0.22
N THR A 202 16.84 -12.26 -1.10
CA THR A 202 17.40 -11.18 -1.94
C THR A 202 16.38 -10.57 -2.89
N ASP A 203 15.22 -11.21 -3.06
CA ASP A 203 14.12 -10.73 -3.89
C ASP A 203 13.20 -9.83 -3.05
N GLU A 204 13.14 -8.56 -3.42
CA GLU A 204 12.34 -7.53 -2.73
C GLU A 204 10.85 -7.90 -2.68
N VAL A 205 10.29 -8.53 -3.72
CA VAL A 205 8.88 -8.93 -3.75
C VAL A 205 8.60 -10.07 -2.77
N ALA A 206 9.53 -11.03 -2.67
CA ALA A 206 9.43 -12.13 -1.72
C ALA A 206 9.55 -11.63 -0.27
N ILE A 207 10.43 -10.65 -0.02
CA ILE A 207 10.60 -10.01 1.29
C ILE A 207 9.31 -9.29 1.71
N VAL A 208 8.68 -8.52 0.82
CA VAL A 208 7.39 -7.86 1.07
C VAL A 208 6.29 -8.88 1.38
N THR A 209 6.19 -9.94 0.59
CA THR A 209 5.20 -11.02 0.81
C THR A 209 5.39 -11.66 2.18
N LYS A 210 6.64 -11.98 2.54
CA LYS A 210 6.97 -12.60 3.83
C LYS A 210 6.68 -11.67 5.01
N ALA A 211 7.01 -10.40 4.89
CA ALA A 211 6.71 -9.40 5.91
C ALA A 211 5.21 -9.26 6.15
N LYS A 212 4.40 -9.25 5.07
CA LYS A 212 2.94 -9.22 5.14
C LYS A 212 2.39 -10.44 5.88
N GLU A 213 2.87 -11.65 5.58
CA GLU A 213 2.49 -12.87 6.31
C GLU A 213 2.81 -12.75 7.81
N ASN A 214 4.03 -12.33 8.15
CA ASN A 214 4.46 -12.22 9.55
C ASN A 214 3.62 -11.21 10.33
N ILE A 215 3.22 -10.09 9.72
CA ILE A 215 2.32 -9.11 10.33
C ILE A 215 0.93 -9.73 10.57
N ILE A 216 0.40 -10.51 9.63
CA ILE A 216 -0.89 -11.21 9.80
C ILE A 216 -0.82 -12.16 11.01
N PHE A 217 0.26 -12.95 11.13
CA PHE A 217 0.47 -13.83 12.28
C PHE A 217 0.59 -13.08 13.61
N ALA A 218 1.36 -11.98 13.64
CA ALA A 218 1.50 -11.16 14.84
C ALA A 218 0.16 -10.54 15.28
N MET A 219 -0.63 -10.06 14.31
CA MET A 219 -1.93 -9.44 14.56
C MET A 219 -2.97 -10.47 15.01
N ALA A 220 -2.92 -11.69 14.47
CA ALA A 220 -3.81 -12.78 14.91
C ALA A 220 -3.61 -13.17 16.39
N ALA A 221 -2.40 -12.98 16.93
CA ALA A 221 -2.11 -13.19 18.35
C ALA A 221 -2.69 -12.10 19.27
N LEU A 222 -3.10 -10.94 18.73
CA LEU A 222 -3.69 -9.86 19.52
C LEU A 222 -5.18 -10.11 19.85
N PRO A 223 -5.65 -9.66 21.03
CA PRO A 223 -7.06 -9.65 21.38
C PRO A 223 -7.92 -8.95 20.32
N MET A 224 -9.15 -9.43 20.10
CA MET A 224 -10.08 -8.85 19.12
C MET A 224 -10.32 -7.34 19.32
N LYS A 225 -10.40 -6.89 20.58
CA LYS A 225 -10.58 -5.46 20.91
C LYS A 225 -9.39 -4.61 20.47
N ASP A 226 -8.18 -5.13 20.58
CA ASP A 226 -6.96 -4.41 20.20
C ASP A 226 -6.87 -4.29 18.69
N ARG A 227 -7.14 -5.39 17.97
CA ARG A 227 -7.25 -5.39 16.51
C ARG A 227 -8.26 -4.38 15.99
N GLN A 228 -9.43 -4.32 16.63
CA GLN A 228 -10.46 -3.35 16.25
C GLN A 228 -10.03 -1.90 16.50
N ARG A 229 -9.30 -1.64 17.58
CA ARG A 229 -8.81 -0.29 17.95
C ARG A 229 -7.80 0.27 16.95
N ILE A 230 -6.89 -0.59 16.47
CA ILE A 230 -5.83 -0.21 15.52
C ILE A 230 -6.28 -0.28 14.05
N SER A 231 -7.45 -0.87 13.79
CA SER A 231 -8.08 -0.89 12.46
C SER A 231 -8.80 0.42 12.14
N THR A 232 -9.15 0.60 10.87
CA THR A 232 -10.03 1.69 10.40
C THR A 232 -11.44 1.53 10.95
N THR A 233 -12.05 2.62 11.41
CA THR A 233 -13.44 2.63 11.88
C THR A 233 -14.42 2.83 10.72
N LYS A 234 -15.69 2.52 10.96
CA LYS A 234 -16.73 2.60 9.92
C LYS A 234 -16.85 3.98 9.29
N ARG A 235 -16.86 5.04 10.11
CA ARG A 235 -16.99 6.43 9.64
C ARG A 235 -15.70 6.99 9.04
N GLU A 236 -14.54 6.39 9.35
CA GLU A 236 -13.28 6.71 8.65
C GLU A 236 -13.26 6.11 7.25
N LEU A 237 -13.83 4.90 7.04
CA LEU A 237 -13.84 4.26 5.72
C LEU A 237 -15.02 4.72 4.84
N VAL A 238 -16.24 4.70 5.38
CA VAL A 238 -17.47 5.00 4.63
C VAL A 238 -17.88 6.43 4.92
N HIS A 239 -17.67 7.33 3.96
CA HIS A 239 -17.98 8.76 4.12
C HIS A 239 -19.38 9.13 3.65
N LYS A 240 -19.82 8.58 2.52
CA LYS A 240 -21.17 8.77 1.98
C LYS A 240 -21.69 7.46 1.44
N CYS A 241 -22.98 7.21 1.62
CA CYS A 241 -23.67 6.05 1.09
C CYS A 241 -25.04 6.47 0.57
N SER A 242 -25.45 5.89 -0.55
CA SER A 242 -26.78 6.01 -1.11
C SER A 242 -27.22 4.66 -1.66
N PHE A 243 -28.45 4.24 -1.36
CA PHE A 243 -29.09 3.05 -1.93
C PHE A 243 -30.47 3.43 -2.49
N ASN A 244 -30.77 3.01 -3.73
CA ASN A 244 -32.00 3.44 -4.44
C ASN A 244 -32.18 4.97 -4.50
N GLY A 245 -31.08 5.74 -4.49
CA GLY A 245 -31.10 7.21 -4.48
C GLY A 245 -31.40 7.86 -3.12
N VAL A 246 -31.55 7.07 -2.05
CA VAL A 246 -31.75 7.55 -0.67
C VAL A 246 -30.45 7.39 0.11
N ALA A 247 -30.11 8.38 0.93
CA ALA A 247 -28.93 8.31 1.79
C ALA A 247 -29.06 7.18 2.83
N CYS A 248 -28.00 6.37 2.98
CA CYS A 248 -27.95 5.29 3.97
C CYS A 248 -27.63 5.86 5.37
N ASP A 249 -28.03 5.13 6.42
CA ASP A 249 -27.55 5.34 7.78
C ASP A 249 -26.27 4.50 7.98
N ILE A 250 -25.11 5.15 7.96
CA ILE A 250 -23.82 4.44 8.04
C ILE A 250 -23.71 3.65 9.35
N ASP A 251 -24.20 4.17 10.48
CA ASP A 251 -24.02 3.50 11.76
C ASP A 251 -24.88 2.24 11.89
N HIS A 252 -26.09 2.25 11.34
CA HIS A 252 -27.05 1.15 11.47
C HIS A 252 -27.10 0.20 10.26
N ASP A 253 -26.85 0.67 9.03
CA ASP A 253 -27.02 -0.14 7.80
C ASP A 253 -25.82 -1.08 7.52
N PHE A 254 -24.72 -0.90 8.25
CA PHE A 254 -23.49 -1.67 8.08
C PHE A 254 -23.16 -2.48 9.33
N LEU A 255 -22.77 -3.74 9.18
CA LEU A 255 -22.24 -4.56 10.27
C LEU A 255 -20.72 -4.59 10.21
N THR A 256 -20.07 -4.30 11.33
CA THR A 256 -18.60 -4.43 11.46
C THR A 256 -18.24 -5.87 11.84
N HIS A 257 -17.29 -6.46 11.11
CA HIS A 257 -16.62 -7.71 11.49
C HIS A 257 -15.11 -7.55 11.30
N ILE A 258 -14.33 -8.37 12.00
CA ILE A 258 -12.86 -8.33 11.94
C ILE A 258 -12.36 -9.49 11.10
N ASP A 259 -11.78 -9.18 9.95
CA ASP A 259 -11.09 -10.12 9.09
C ASP A 259 -9.59 -10.19 9.46
N PRO A 260 -8.98 -11.39 9.53
CA PRO A 260 -7.56 -11.53 9.85
C PRO A 260 -6.62 -10.84 8.86
N ASN A 261 -6.99 -10.81 7.57
CA ASN A 261 -6.15 -10.29 6.49
C ASN A 261 -6.41 -8.81 6.22
N PHE A 262 -7.64 -8.33 6.45
CA PHE A 262 -8.06 -6.97 6.10
C PHE A 262 -8.51 -6.09 7.29
N GLY A 263 -8.42 -6.58 8.53
CA GLY A 263 -8.78 -5.80 9.71
C GLY A 263 -10.29 -5.59 9.81
N SER A 264 -10.72 -4.36 10.10
CA SER A 264 -12.17 -4.07 10.18
C SER A 264 -12.81 -3.97 8.79
N CYS A 265 -13.80 -4.83 8.56
CA CYS A 265 -14.63 -4.88 7.38
C CYS A 265 -16.08 -4.52 7.71
N PHE A 266 -16.80 -3.94 6.75
CA PHE A 266 -18.16 -3.42 6.93
C PHE A 266 -19.12 -3.99 5.89
N THR A 267 -20.16 -4.68 6.35
CA THR A 267 -21.14 -5.37 5.49
C THR A 267 -22.45 -4.60 5.43
N PHE A 268 -22.79 -4.06 4.26
CA PHE A 268 -24.10 -3.53 3.95
C PHE A 268 -25.11 -4.66 3.70
N ASN A 269 -26.38 -4.43 4.04
CA ASN A 269 -27.47 -5.38 3.81
C ASN A 269 -27.26 -6.73 4.53
N HIS A 270 -26.67 -6.68 5.73
CA HIS A 270 -26.35 -7.85 6.56
C HIS A 270 -27.57 -8.48 7.25
N ASN A 271 -28.65 -7.72 7.45
CA ASN A 271 -29.82 -8.19 8.19
C ASN A 271 -30.61 -9.21 7.35
N ARG A 272 -30.70 -10.44 7.85
CA ARG A 272 -31.39 -11.59 7.20
C ARG A 272 -32.91 -11.44 7.22
N SER A 273 -33.46 -10.73 8.21
CA SER A 273 -34.89 -10.55 8.37
C SER A 273 -35.48 -9.47 7.45
N MET A 274 -34.64 -8.64 6.82
CA MET A 274 -35.08 -7.56 5.94
C MET A 274 -34.72 -7.89 4.50
N ASN A 275 -35.65 -7.77 3.56
CA ASN A 275 -35.34 -7.96 2.13
C ASN A 275 -35.15 -6.60 1.44
N LEU A 276 -33.90 -6.23 1.20
CA LEU A 276 -33.57 -5.05 0.39
C LEU A 276 -33.63 -5.42 -1.09
N THR A 277 -34.35 -4.62 -1.87
CA THR A 277 -34.53 -4.84 -3.30
C THR A 277 -34.24 -3.58 -4.10
N THR A 278 -33.75 -3.73 -5.33
CA THR A 278 -33.57 -2.60 -6.24
C THR A 278 -34.87 -2.29 -7.00
N LEU A 279 -35.14 -1.00 -7.17
CA LEU A 279 -36.32 -0.51 -7.88
C LEU A 279 -36.17 -0.68 -9.40
N ARG A 280 -34.98 -0.38 -9.93
CA ARG A 280 -34.62 -0.43 -11.35
C ARG A 280 -33.19 -0.94 -11.53
N ALA A 281 -32.87 -1.34 -12.76
CA ALA A 281 -31.49 -1.61 -13.14
C ALA A 281 -30.72 -0.30 -13.32
N GLY A 282 -29.41 -0.36 -13.09
CA GLY A 282 -28.50 0.77 -13.29
C GLY A 282 -27.96 1.39 -11.99
N PRO A 283 -26.87 2.17 -12.11
CA PRO A 283 -26.07 2.64 -10.95
C PRO A 283 -26.83 3.57 -10.01
N MET A 284 -27.81 4.34 -10.51
CA MET A 284 -28.61 5.26 -9.69
C MET A 284 -29.55 4.55 -8.71
N TYR A 285 -29.92 3.30 -9.01
CA TYR A 285 -30.83 2.49 -8.21
C TYR A 285 -30.10 1.36 -7.47
N GLY A 286 -28.77 1.35 -7.54
CA GLY A 286 -27.92 0.43 -6.80
C GLY A 286 -27.41 1.04 -5.50
N LEU A 287 -26.36 0.42 -4.96
CA LEU A 287 -25.58 0.92 -3.84
C LEU A 287 -24.44 1.78 -4.39
N ARG A 288 -24.39 3.04 -3.99
CA ARG A 288 -23.34 3.99 -4.34
C ARG A 288 -22.66 4.49 -3.08
N ILE A 289 -21.35 4.32 -3.00
CA ILE A 289 -20.58 4.57 -1.78
C ILE A 289 -19.35 5.39 -2.12
N LEU A 290 -19.11 6.43 -1.34
CA LEU A 290 -17.83 7.11 -1.29
C LEU A 290 -17.04 6.55 -0.13
N VAL A 291 -15.90 5.95 -0.43
CA VAL A 291 -14.96 5.47 0.57
C VAL A 291 -13.71 6.34 0.62
N TYR A 292 -13.15 6.45 1.82
CA TYR A 292 -11.92 7.17 2.10
C TYR A 292 -10.93 6.23 2.79
N VAL A 293 -9.71 6.23 2.31
CA VAL A 293 -8.58 5.51 2.89
C VAL A 293 -7.46 6.52 3.07
N ASN A 294 -6.87 6.58 4.26
CA ASN A 294 -5.77 7.50 4.52
C ASN A 294 -4.45 6.87 4.08
N GLU A 295 -3.94 7.24 2.91
CA GLU A 295 -2.68 6.71 2.34
C GLU A 295 -1.50 6.91 3.29
N SER A 296 -1.46 8.02 4.04
CA SER A 296 -0.38 8.30 5.00
C SER A 296 -0.33 7.32 6.19
N GLU A 297 -1.42 6.58 6.44
CA GLU A 297 -1.51 5.56 7.49
C GLU A 297 -1.28 4.15 6.96
N TYR A 298 -0.90 3.99 5.68
CA TYR A 298 -0.62 2.68 5.10
C TYR A 298 0.68 2.10 5.67
N MET A 299 0.63 0.81 6.00
CA MET A 299 1.84 0.08 6.39
C MET A 299 2.83 -0.01 5.21
N PRO A 300 4.15 0.09 5.44
CA PRO A 300 5.16 -0.08 4.40
C PRO A 300 5.11 -1.42 3.64
N THR A 301 4.48 -2.43 4.24
CA THR A 301 4.26 -3.75 3.65
C THR A 301 3.01 -3.83 2.75
N THR A 302 2.19 -2.77 2.70
CA THR A 302 0.98 -2.73 1.90
C THR A 302 1.30 -2.22 0.49
N GLU A 303 1.09 -3.06 -0.52
CA GLU A 303 1.54 -2.79 -1.90
C GLU A 303 0.63 -1.84 -2.69
N ALA A 304 -0.65 -1.73 -2.33
CA ALA A 304 -1.64 -1.00 -3.12
C ALA A 304 -2.67 -0.25 -2.25
N THR A 305 -3.06 0.93 -2.72
CA THR A 305 -4.08 1.78 -2.10
C THR A 305 -5.47 1.50 -2.67
N GLY A 306 -6.48 1.57 -1.81
CA GLY A 306 -7.87 1.27 -2.17
C GLY A 306 -8.54 0.28 -1.22
N ILE A 307 -9.62 -0.32 -1.69
CA ILE A 307 -10.45 -1.23 -0.91
C ILE A 307 -10.68 -2.56 -1.63
N ARG A 308 -11.07 -3.57 -0.86
CA ARG A 308 -11.52 -4.89 -1.30
C ARG A 308 -13.02 -5.02 -1.05
N LEU A 309 -13.77 -5.42 -2.08
CA LEU A 309 -15.23 -5.55 -2.06
C LEU A 309 -15.65 -6.99 -2.32
N ALA A 310 -16.42 -7.60 -1.43
CA ALA A 310 -17.00 -8.93 -1.61
C ALA A 310 -18.52 -8.85 -1.77
N ILE A 311 -19.06 -9.59 -2.75
CA ILE A 311 -20.50 -9.66 -3.05
C ILE A 311 -20.96 -11.08 -2.75
N HIS A 312 -21.92 -11.23 -1.85
CA HIS A 312 -22.33 -12.53 -1.35
C HIS A 312 -23.80 -12.54 -0.92
N ASP A 313 -24.35 -13.74 -0.69
CA ASP A 313 -25.66 -13.88 -0.05
C ASP A 313 -25.57 -13.49 1.44
N LYS A 314 -26.70 -13.16 2.06
CA LYS A 314 -26.78 -12.74 3.46
C LYS A 314 -26.47 -13.87 4.45
N GLU A 315 -26.67 -15.10 4.01
CA GLU A 315 -26.37 -16.29 4.79
C GLU A 315 -24.89 -16.68 4.70
N ASP A 316 -24.19 -16.20 3.68
CA ASP A 316 -22.80 -16.53 3.40
C ASP A 316 -21.82 -15.64 4.17
N TYR A 317 -20.70 -16.23 4.58
CA TYR A 317 -19.57 -15.47 5.13
C TYR A 317 -18.79 -14.80 3.98
N PRO A 318 -18.43 -13.49 4.10
CA PRO A 318 -17.63 -12.83 3.09
C PRO A 318 -16.17 -13.31 3.12
N PHE A 319 -15.68 -13.87 2.02
CA PHE A 319 -14.25 -14.16 1.84
C PHE A 319 -13.63 -13.13 0.87
N PRO A 320 -13.24 -11.93 1.35
CA PRO A 320 -12.71 -10.85 0.51
C PRO A 320 -11.37 -11.19 -0.17
N ASP A 321 -10.63 -12.15 0.37
CA ASP A 321 -9.39 -12.64 -0.27
C ASP A 321 -9.73 -13.35 -1.60
N THR A 322 -10.57 -14.39 -1.53
CA THR A 322 -10.90 -15.28 -2.64
C THR A 322 -11.93 -14.71 -3.61
N PHE A 323 -13.00 -14.10 -3.10
CA PHE A 323 -14.14 -13.62 -3.90
C PHE A 323 -14.25 -12.09 -3.94
N GLY A 324 -13.20 -11.40 -3.48
CA GLY A 324 -13.15 -9.95 -3.51
C GLY A 324 -12.82 -9.38 -4.88
N TYR A 325 -13.24 -8.12 -5.06
CA TYR A 325 -12.87 -7.26 -6.16
C TYR A 325 -12.13 -6.04 -5.60
N SER A 326 -11.05 -5.60 -6.26
CA SER A 326 -10.31 -4.43 -5.81
C SER A 326 -10.87 -3.16 -6.45
N ALA A 327 -11.08 -2.12 -5.66
CA ALA A 327 -11.43 -0.79 -6.13
C ALA A 327 -10.30 0.19 -5.73
N PRO A 328 -9.50 0.69 -6.69
CA PRO A 328 -8.40 1.60 -6.41
C PRO A 328 -8.90 3.02 -6.08
N THR A 329 -8.10 3.79 -5.34
CA THR A 329 -8.37 5.22 -5.13
C THR A 329 -8.19 6.02 -6.41
N GLY A 330 -8.91 7.13 -6.53
CA GLY A 330 -8.88 8.00 -7.71
C GLY A 330 -9.73 7.52 -8.88
N TYR A 331 -10.62 6.54 -8.64
CA TYR A 331 -11.53 6.00 -9.65
C TYR A 331 -12.96 5.84 -9.10
N ILE A 332 -13.92 5.87 -10.01
CA ILE A 332 -15.25 5.27 -9.85
C ILE A 332 -15.15 3.83 -10.34
N SER A 333 -15.41 2.88 -9.46
CA SER A 333 -15.43 1.45 -9.74
C SER A 333 -16.88 0.96 -9.78
N SER A 334 -17.36 0.63 -10.98
CA SER A 334 -18.72 0.14 -11.19
C SER A 334 -18.74 -1.38 -11.33
N PHE A 335 -19.50 -2.04 -10.46
CA PHE A 335 -19.69 -3.48 -10.37
C PHE A 335 -21.13 -3.84 -10.76
N GLY A 336 -21.29 -4.27 -12.01
CA GLY A 336 -22.59 -4.67 -12.54
C GLY A 336 -22.84 -6.18 -12.37
N LEU A 337 -23.93 -6.55 -11.70
CA LEU A 337 -24.28 -7.94 -11.41
C LEU A 337 -25.03 -8.63 -12.59
N ARG A 338 -24.74 -9.92 -12.79
CA ARG A 338 -25.24 -10.97 -13.71
C ARG A 338 -25.27 -12.31 -12.92
N LEU A 339 -25.69 -13.47 -13.43
CA LEU A 339 -25.61 -14.79 -12.75
C LEU A 339 -24.81 -15.81 -13.61
N GLY A 340 -24.06 -16.78 -13.03
CA GLY A 340 -22.98 -17.52 -13.73
C GLY A 340 -22.97 -19.08 -13.71
N CYS A 341 -23.50 -19.73 -14.76
CA CYS A 341 -23.54 -21.20 -14.90
C CYS A 341 -22.30 -21.83 -15.58
N TYR A 342 -21.61 -21.11 -16.47
CA TYR A 342 -20.67 -21.71 -17.43
C TYR A 342 -19.39 -22.36 -16.86
N ARG A 343 -18.96 -22.01 -15.64
CA ARG A 343 -17.69 -22.47 -15.07
C ARG A 343 -17.70 -23.93 -14.58
N SER A 344 -18.82 -24.40 -14.03
CA SER A 344 -18.95 -25.78 -13.52
C SER A 344 -19.04 -26.81 -14.64
N CYS A 345 -19.69 -26.45 -15.75
CA CYS A 345 -19.84 -27.36 -16.88
C CYS A 345 -18.50 -27.58 -17.62
N PHE A 346 -17.66 -26.56 -17.75
CA PHE A 346 -16.34 -26.72 -18.36
C PHE A 346 -15.49 -27.76 -17.61
N GLN A 347 -15.52 -27.72 -16.28
CA GLN A 347 -14.77 -28.68 -15.46
C GLN A 347 -15.30 -30.11 -15.59
N GLN A 348 -16.61 -30.31 -15.80
CA GLN A 348 -17.21 -31.62 -16.05
C GLN A 348 -16.82 -32.20 -17.41
N LEU A 349 -16.72 -31.36 -18.46
CA LEU A 349 -16.20 -31.79 -19.76
C LEU A 349 -14.76 -32.31 -19.63
N VAL A 350 -13.91 -31.55 -18.94
CA VAL A 350 -12.50 -31.87 -18.77
C VAL A 350 -12.32 -33.18 -17.98
N LEU A 351 -13.09 -33.39 -16.92
CA LEU A 351 -13.07 -34.65 -16.15
C LEU A 351 -13.53 -35.85 -16.98
N LYS A 352 -14.54 -35.66 -17.85
CA LYS A 352 -15.07 -36.72 -18.72
C LYS A 352 -14.06 -37.15 -19.79
N ASP A 353 -13.39 -36.19 -20.41
CA ASP A 353 -12.57 -36.43 -21.61
C ASP A 353 -11.09 -36.63 -21.31
N CYS A 354 -10.57 -35.95 -20.29
CA CYS A 354 -9.16 -36.01 -19.89
C CYS A 354 -8.92 -36.86 -18.64
N HIS A 355 -9.98 -37.39 -18.01
CA HIS A 355 -9.96 -38.24 -16.81
C HIS A 355 -9.28 -37.63 -15.57
N CYS A 356 -9.03 -36.33 -15.62
CA CYS A 356 -8.49 -35.51 -14.55
C CYS A 356 -9.06 -34.09 -14.72
N GLY A 357 -9.16 -33.32 -13.63
CA GLY A 357 -9.72 -31.98 -13.71
C GLY A 357 -8.66 -30.90 -13.89
N ASP A 358 -9.03 -29.79 -14.53
CA ASP A 358 -8.15 -28.64 -14.69
C ASP A 358 -7.76 -28.08 -13.31
N PRO A 359 -6.46 -27.92 -12.99
CA PRO A 359 -6.00 -27.41 -11.71
C PRO A 359 -6.48 -25.99 -11.34
N ARG A 360 -6.99 -25.22 -12.31
CA ARG A 360 -7.49 -23.84 -12.11
C ARG A 360 -8.93 -23.78 -11.59
N PHE A 361 -9.62 -24.92 -11.57
CA PHE A 361 -10.99 -25.04 -11.06
C PHE A 361 -11.06 -26.17 -10.02
N PRO A 362 -11.95 -26.10 -9.02
CA PRO A 362 -12.09 -27.18 -8.04
C PRO A 362 -12.52 -28.49 -8.71
N VAL A 363 -11.99 -29.63 -8.25
CA VAL A 363 -12.43 -30.98 -8.68
C VAL A 363 -13.32 -31.62 -7.62
N PRO A 364 -14.38 -32.34 -8.03
CA PRO A 364 -15.22 -33.09 -7.09
C PRO A 364 -14.43 -34.15 -6.30
N PRO A 365 -14.88 -34.52 -5.09
CA PRO A 365 -14.23 -35.56 -4.28
C PRO A 365 -14.06 -36.88 -5.05
N GLY A 366 -12.89 -37.51 -4.92
CA GLY A 366 -12.55 -38.78 -5.60
C GLY A 366 -11.91 -38.62 -6.98
N HIS A 367 -11.92 -37.43 -7.58
CA HIS A 367 -11.20 -37.13 -8.81
C HIS A 367 -9.89 -36.38 -8.50
N LYS A 368 -8.86 -36.62 -9.32
CA LYS A 368 -7.56 -35.99 -9.15
C LYS A 368 -7.39 -34.87 -10.17
N HIS A 369 -6.70 -33.81 -9.78
CA HIS A 369 -6.27 -32.78 -10.72
C HIS A 369 -5.29 -33.38 -11.74
N CYS A 370 -5.31 -32.84 -12.96
CA CYS A 370 -4.32 -33.18 -13.97
C CYS A 370 -2.93 -32.77 -13.48
N LYS A 371 -1.97 -33.69 -13.55
CA LYS A 371 -0.59 -33.41 -13.15
C LYS A 371 0.15 -32.72 -14.29
N ALA A 372 0.87 -31.64 -13.99
CA ALA A 372 1.68 -30.92 -14.98
C ALA A 372 2.77 -31.79 -15.62
N THR A 373 3.17 -32.86 -14.95
CA THR A 373 4.17 -33.84 -15.38
C THR A 373 3.61 -34.93 -16.29
N ASP A 374 2.28 -35.01 -16.49
CA ASP A 374 1.63 -35.97 -17.37
C ASP A 374 1.39 -35.34 -18.76
N PRO A 375 2.14 -35.76 -19.80
CA PRO A 375 2.06 -35.15 -21.12
C PRO A 375 0.73 -35.42 -21.84
N ALA A 376 0.04 -36.53 -21.54
CA ALA A 376 -1.23 -36.88 -22.20
C ALA A 376 -2.40 -36.04 -21.66
N ALA A 377 -2.48 -35.93 -20.32
CA ALA A 377 -3.45 -35.07 -19.65
C ALA A 377 -3.30 -33.60 -20.06
N ARG A 378 -2.05 -33.13 -20.19
CA ARG A 378 -1.74 -31.75 -20.60
C ARG A 378 -2.17 -31.45 -22.03
N LEU A 379 -1.97 -32.39 -22.95
CA LEU A 379 -2.37 -32.23 -24.36
C LEU A 379 -3.91 -32.20 -24.50
N CYS A 380 -4.61 -33.03 -23.71
CA CYS A 380 -6.08 -33.08 -23.68
C CYS A 380 -6.69 -31.77 -23.15
N LEU A 381 -6.17 -31.28 -22.02
CA LEU A 381 -6.57 -29.99 -21.43
C LEU A 381 -6.40 -28.83 -22.42
N TYR A 382 -5.26 -28.79 -23.12
CA TYR A 382 -4.96 -27.78 -24.12
C TYR A 382 -5.96 -27.81 -25.28
N LYS A 383 -6.32 -29.00 -25.78
CA LYS A 383 -7.29 -29.18 -26.86
C LYS A 383 -8.70 -28.72 -26.48
N ARG A 384 -9.21 -29.12 -25.31
CA ARG A 384 -10.56 -28.75 -24.83
C ARG A 384 -10.66 -27.27 -24.43
N THR A 385 -9.56 -26.67 -23.97
CA THR A 385 -9.51 -25.23 -23.69
C THR A 385 -9.59 -24.41 -25.00
N ASN A 386 -8.93 -24.86 -26.06
CA ASN A 386 -8.95 -24.18 -27.36
C ASN A 386 -10.30 -24.31 -28.09
N GLU A 387 -10.97 -25.47 -27.99
CA GLU A 387 -12.32 -25.68 -28.55
C GLU A 387 -13.40 -24.81 -27.89
N LEU A 388 -13.20 -24.38 -26.64
CA LEU A 388 -14.09 -23.41 -25.96
C LEU A 388 -14.00 -21.99 -26.56
N GLY A 389 -12.92 -21.71 -27.30
CA GLY A 389 -12.65 -20.42 -27.94
C GLY A 389 -12.98 -20.38 -29.44
N GLU A 390 -13.39 -21.50 -30.04
CA GLU A 390 -13.74 -21.60 -31.46
C GLU A 390 -15.25 -21.41 -31.70
N LEU A 391 -15.60 -20.60 -32.71
CA LEU A 391 -16.98 -20.24 -33.06
C LEU A 391 -17.87 -21.43 -33.49
N ASN A 392 -17.29 -22.60 -33.79
CA ASN A 392 -17.99 -23.81 -34.25
C ASN A 392 -17.72 -25.06 -33.36
N GLY A 393 -17.36 -24.88 -32.09
CA GLY A 393 -17.15 -26.00 -31.16
C GLY A 393 -18.43 -26.78 -30.85
N SER A 394 -18.38 -28.13 -30.89
CA SER A 394 -19.55 -29.02 -30.75
C SER A 394 -20.09 -29.19 -29.32
N PHE A 395 -19.46 -28.57 -28.31
CA PHE A 395 -19.85 -28.73 -26.91
C PHE A 395 -20.65 -27.54 -26.39
N HIS A 396 -21.86 -27.80 -25.90
CA HIS A 396 -22.73 -26.83 -25.25
C HIS A 396 -23.03 -27.26 -23.81
N CYS A 397 -22.77 -26.35 -22.89
CA CYS A 397 -22.93 -26.58 -21.47
C CYS A 397 -24.39 -26.50 -21.01
N ARG A 398 -24.90 -27.56 -20.39
CA ARG A 398 -26.17 -27.55 -19.65
C ARG A 398 -25.87 -27.65 -18.14
N CYS A 399 -26.05 -26.55 -17.42
CA CYS A 399 -25.72 -26.46 -16.00
C CYS A 399 -26.92 -26.81 -15.11
N GLN A 400 -26.71 -27.61 -14.06
CA GLN A 400 -27.60 -27.76 -12.90
C GLN A 400 -26.81 -27.68 -11.58
N GLN A 401 -27.43 -27.14 -10.52
CA GLN A 401 -26.85 -26.61 -9.27
C GLN A 401 -27.84 -26.72 -8.07
N PRO A 402 -27.45 -26.46 -6.79
CA PRO A 402 -28.18 -26.75 -5.54
C PRO A 402 -29.62 -26.23 -5.47
N CYS A 403 -30.46 -26.85 -4.62
CA CYS A 403 -31.92 -26.58 -4.55
C CYS A 403 -32.32 -25.12 -4.27
N LYS A 404 -31.42 -24.30 -3.73
CA LYS A 404 -31.52 -22.83 -3.70
C LYS A 404 -30.10 -22.25 -3.61
N GLN A 405 -29.66 -21.56 -4.66
CA GLN A 405 -28.37 -20.86 -4.67
C GLN A 405 -28.47 -19.54 -5.46
N SER A 406 -27.96 -18.45 -4.89
CA SER A 406 -27.85 -17.14 -5.54
C SER A 406 -26.41 -16.92 -6.02
N ILE A 407 -26.13 -16.91 -7.33
CA ILE A 407 -24.76 -16.68 -7.86
C ILE A 407 -24.62 -15.31 -8.51
N TYR A 408 -23.93 -14.35 -7.91
CA TYR A 408 -23.69 -13.04 -8.52
C TYR A 408 -22.42 -13.03 -9.40
N SER A 409 -22.58 -13.15 -10.71
CA SER A 409 -21.57 -12.86 -11.73
C SER A 409 -21.36 -11.34 -11.87
N VAL A 410 -20.16 -10.84 -11.62
CA VAL A 410 -19.89 -9.39 -11.62
C VAL A 410 -19.16 -8.98 -12.90
N THR A 411 -19.54 -7.86 -13.49
CA THR A 411 -18.73 -7.16 -14.49
C THR A 411 -18.20 -5.86 -13.91
N TYR A 412 -16.90 -5.65 -14.05
CA TYR A 412 -16.20 -4.48 -13.54
C TYR A 412 -15.92 -3.45 -14.64
N SER A 413 -16.12 -2.16 -14.34
CA SER A 413 -15.68 -1.05 -15.19
C SER A 413 -15.22 0.15 -14.34
N PRO A 414 -13.96 0.59 -14.47
CA PRO A 414 -13.46 1.79 -13.80
C PRO A 414 -13.52 3.05 -14.67
N ALA A 415 -13.69 4.22 -14.05
CA ALA A 415 -13.54 5.53 -14.66
C ALA A 415 -12.78 6.48 -13.71
N LYS A 416 -11.98 7.41 -14.23
CA LYS A 416 -11.17 8.32 -13.41
C LYS A 416 -12.05 9.28 -12.60
N TRP A 417 -11.73 9.50 -11.33
CA TRP A 417 -12.49 10.38 -10.43
C TRP A 417 -11.59 10.98 -9.32
N PRO A 418 -11.79 12.22 -8.87
CA PRO A 418 -12.75 13.21 -9.35
C PRO A 418 -12.34 13.89 -10.68
N LEU A 419 -13.33 14.42 -11.40
CA LEU A 419 -13.09 15.27 -12.57
C LEU A 419 -12.66 16.66 -12.11
N ARG A 420 -11.72 17.31 -12.81
CA ARG A 420 -11.20 18.64 -12.44
C ARG A 420 -12.27 19.73 -12.33
N SER A 421 -13.36 19.62 -13.08
CA SER A 421 -14.48 20.58 -13.07
C SER A 421 -15.54 20.28 -12.00
N LEU A 422 -15.45 19.14 -11.32
CA LEU A 422 -16.37 18.81 -10.24
C LEU A 422 -15.90 19.55 -8.98
N ASN A 423 -16.71 20.51 -8.52
CA ASN A 423 -16.43 21.25 -7.29
C ASN A 423 -16.91 20.43 -6.08
N VAL A 424 -16.11 19.42 -5.74
CA VAL A 424 -16.49 18.39 -4.77
C VAL A 424 -16.29 18.91 -3.34
N GLN A 425 -17.30 19.56 -2.78
CA GLN A 425 -17.39 19.75 -1.32
C GLN A 425 -17.98 18.49 -0.67
N LEU A 426 -17.20 17.41 -0.64
CA LEU A 426 -17.58 16.15 0.06
C LEU A 426 -17.23 16.16 1.56
N GLY A 427 -16.85 17.33 2.10
CA GLY A 427 -17.03 17.66 3.53
C GLY A 427 -15.81 17.52 4.43
N ILE A 428 -14.61 17.23 3.90
CA ILE A 428 -13.42 17.00 4.74
C ILE A 428 -12.19 17.79 4.32
N CYS A 429 -12.11 18.20 3.06
CA CYS A 429 -10.99 19.01 2.61
C CYS A 429 -11.28 20.51 2.78
N ASN A 430 -10.52 21.16 3.65
CA ASN A 430 -10.46 22.61 3.81
C ASN A 430 -9.30 23.15 2.96
N GLY A 431 -9.57 23.39 1.68
CA GLY A 431 -8.57 23.88 0.74
C GLY A 431 -9.20 24.32 -0.58
N THR A 432 -8.36 24.67 -1.55
CA THR A 432 -8.82 24.94 -2.91
C THR A 432 -9.38 23.67 -3.54
N SER A 433 -10.29 23.82 -4.51
CA SER A 433 -10.86 22.68 -5.24
C SER A 433 -9.79 21.79 -5.88
N ALA A 434 -8.64 22.37 -6.27
CA ALA A 434 -7.51 21.63 -6.83
C ALA A 434 -6.79 20.76 -5.77
N GLU A 435 -6.57 21.28 -4.57
CA GLU A 435 -5.96 20.52 -3.46
C GLU A 435 -6.88 19.40 -3.01
N CYS A 436 -8.18 19.67 -2.88
CA CYS A 436 -9.17 18.66 -2.54
C CYS A 436 -9.28 17.58 -3.60
N ASN A 437 -9.24 17.95 -4.88
CA ASN A 437 -9.24 16.98 -5.97
C ASN A 437 -7.99 16.08 -5.96
N ARG A 438 -6.81 16.61 -5.61
CA ARG A 438 -5.60 15.80 -5.42
C ARG A 438 -5.75 14.86 -4.24
N HIS A 439 -6.19 15.39 -3.10
CA HIS A 439 -6.40 14.62 -1.88
C HIS A 439 -7.39 13.47 -2.08
N TYR A 440 -8.56 13.72 -2.70
CA TYR A 440 -9.55 12.68 -3.01
C TYR A 440 -9.05 11.69 -4.06
N LYS A 441 -8.18 12.10 -4.97
CA LYS A 441 -7.60 11.20 -5.97
C LYS A 441 -6.64 10.18 -5.32
N GLU A 442 -5.90 10.61 -4.31
CA GLU A 442 -4.95 9.76 -3.57
C GLU A 442 -5.67 8.89 -2.53
N ASN A 443 -6.65 9.48 -1.82
CA ASN A 443 -7.23 8.92 -0.60
C ASN A 443 -8.68 8.45 -0.74
N SER A 444 -9.32 8.51 -1.91
CA SER A 444 -10.75 8.15 -2.00
C SER A 444 -11.11 7.40 -3.27
N ALA A 445 -12.13 6.54 -3.15
CA ALA A 445 -12.71 5.81 -4.26
C ALA A 445 -14.23 5.94 -4.23
N MET A 446 -14.84 5.99 -5.42
CA MET A 446 -16.28 5.92 -5.57
C MET A 446 -16.64 4.52 -6.05
N ILE A 447 -17.64 3.90 -5.43
CA ILE A 447 -18.04 2.52 -5.74
C ILE A 447 -19.52 2.50 -6.08
N GLU A 448 -19.85 1.77 -7.13
CA GLU A 448 -21.22 1.59 -7.59
C GLU A 448 -21.50 0.11 -7.79
N VAL A 449 -22.39 -0.47 -7.00
CA VAL A 449 -22.85 -1.86 -7.15
C VAL A 449 -24.31 -1.86 -7.56
N PHE A 450 -24.62 -2.44 -8.72
CA PHE A 450 -25.97 -2.41 -9.27
C PHE A 450 -26.29 -3.60 -10.17
N HIS A 451 -27.58 -3.86 -10.33
CA HIS A 451 -28.07 -4.84 -11.31
C HIS A 451 -28.02 -4.25 -12.72
N LYS A 452 -27.36 -4.95 -13.66
CA LYS A 452 -27.28 -4.51 -15.07
C LYS A 452 -28.62 -4.58 -15.78
N GLN A 453 -29.43 -5.56 -15.43
CA GLN A 453 -30.80 -5.80 -15.92
C GLN A 453 -31.61 -6.36 -14.73
N LEU A 454 -32.93 -6.13 -14.72
CA LEU A 454 -33.83 -6.64 -13.67
C LEU A 454 -34.43 -8.02 -13.99
N ASN A 455 -34.08 -8.59 -15.15
CA ASN A 455 -34.52 -9.93 -15.51
C ASN A 455 -33.76 -10.91 -14.61
N TYR A 456 -34.49 -11.52 -13.68
CA TYR A 456 -33.99 -12.61 -12.87
C TYR A 456 -34.60 -13.90 -13.41
N GLU A 457 -33.76 -14.90 -13.66
CA GLU A 457 -34.23 -16.25 -13.96
C GLU A 457 -34.46 -16.95 -12.62
N MET A 458 -35.73 -17.11 -12.26
CA MET A 458 -36.12 -17.95 -11.12
C MET A 458 -36.47 -19.32 -11.68
N LEU A 459 -35.63 -20.30 -11.41
CA LEU A 459 -35.90 -21.69 -11.72
C LEU A 459 -36.56 -22.32 -10.49
N THR A 460 -37.88 -22.47 -10.52
CA THR A 460 -38.67 -23.14 -9.49
C THR A 460 -39.04 -24.54 -9.96
N GLU A 461 -38.63 -25.56 -9.20
CA GLU A 461 -39.10 -26.94 -9.39
C GLU A 461 -40.34 -27.18 -8.51
N SER A 462 -41.43 -27.64 -9.11
CA SER A 462 -42.66 -28.05 -8.42
C SER A 462 -42.99 -29.50 -8.74
N GLU A 463 -43.53 -30.24 -7.77
CA GLU A 463 -43.95 -31.62 -7.95
C GLU A 463 -45.04 -31.75 -9.02
N ALA A 464 -44.97 -32.78 -9.87
CA ALA A 464 -45.94 -33.00 -10.94
C ALA A 464 -47.20 -33.75 -10.48
N TYR A 465 -47.11 -34.53 -9.39
CA TYR A 465 -48.24 -35.27 -8.81
C TYR A 465 -48.18 -35.14 -7.29
N GLY A 466 -49.10 -34.37 -6.70
CA GLY A 466 -49.31 -34.37 -5.26
C GLY A 466 -49.95 -35.69 -4.86
N VAL A 467 -49.31 -36.45 -3.97
CA VAL A 467 -49.91 -37.69 -3.44
C VAL A 467 -50.95 -37.26 -2.41
N GLY A 468 -52.22 -37.29 -2.82
CA GLY A 468 -53.35 -37.09 -1.90
C GLY A 468 -53.39 -38.24 -0.89
N PHE A 469 -53.24 -37.90 0.38
CA PHE A 469 -53.47 -38.83 1.49
C PHE A 469 -54.93 -38.83 1.90
#